data_AF-A0A7W2FWN1-F1
#
_entry.id   AF-A0A7W2FWN1-F1
#
_cell.length_a   1.000
_cell.length_b   1.000
_cell.length_c   1.000
_cell.angle_alpha   90.00
_cell.angle_beta   90.00
_cell.angle_gamma   90.00
#
_symmetry.space_group_name_H-M   'P 1'
#
loop_
_entity.id
_entity.type
_entity.pdbx_description
1 polymer ?
#
loop_
_entity_poly.entity_id
_entity_poly.type
_entity_poly.pdbx_seq_one_letter_code
_entity_poly.pdbx_strand_id
1 'polypeptide(L)'
;MKKIVLLLLLVATNAVAQTSLSETDKTAAWTKVWGFLKYFHPAVTHGTMNWDEVYVNELDSLKNIHSKEDLNTHFIGLIDNLNKQTELQWNSKDGMFVETILESLDEPIIFSDELIEKMRATALQRISGKNRFLDYFPSGYPLFFEENNYEENYYPETPYRLLALARMWSAVEFFFPFKKERITKGWSTVLKQQIPVFINAKDTLAYYKAIGSTLYELHDSHSAIIMHTKKYNALGDKILPTHFSFIEGKVFVDSRRIVSNKTEAEDELKYGDIILSIDGKSIENLINEYSLFKSGSNNDSKNKLILVDLLRGWNDIAEIEVIRDNQKQKLKVKRYADPTFEAFKEQPKTWEVINDDIGFIRLARTNAEDFKKALKKMNKFNHIILDMRYGKDVSLTYELFEEYFSADRKQFMNYQIVSKEIPSRFVDVSNLQGYVGKKHQPKYKGKLILLTDYYIQSAGETLLMAFQSFPNVTLVGSPTSGTNGEATLITLPGGFQFRMTSVMIHYLDGTPSVGNGIQPDILVKPTIEAMKNRKDEILEKAIEYAKKKS
;
A
#
# COMPACT_ATOMS: atom_id res chain seq x y z
N MET A 1 -2.30 -55.17 67.51
CA MET A 1 -2.13 -55.26 66.05
C MET A 1 -3.48 -55.29 65.36
N LYS A 2 -3.84 -54.25 64.62
CA LYS A 2 -4.77 -54.26 63.46
C LYS A 2 -4.72 -52.86 62.84
N LYS A 3 -4.00 -52.73 61.73
CA LYS A 3 -3.97 -51.51 60.90
C LYS A 3 -5.18 -51.56 59.97
N ILE A 4 -6.02 -50.55 60.00
CA ILE A 4 -7.05 -50.31 58.98
C ILE A 4 -6.42 -49.35 57.97
N VAL A 5 -6.25 -49.81 56.73
CA VAL A 5 -5.86 -48.98 55.58
C VAL A 5 -7.14 -48.58 54.88
N LEU A 6 -7.44 -47.29 54.84
CA LEU A 6 -8.55 -46.72 54.08
C LEU A 6 -8.02 -46.41 52.67
N LEU A 7 -8.51 -47.15 51.66
CA LEU A 7 -8.22 -46.87 50.25
C LEU A 7 -9.24 -45.83 49.74
N LEU A 8 -8.77 -44.62 49.44
CA LEU A 8 -9.54 -43.58 48.73
C LEU A 8 -9.34 -43.77 47.23
N LEU A 9 -10.37 -44.25 46.54
CA LEU A 9 -10.46 -44.26 45.08
C LEU A 9 -10.78 -42.84 44.61
N LEU A 10 -9.76 -42.13 44.09
CA LEU A 10 -9.96 -40.93 43.29
C LEU A 10 -10.36 -41.37 41.86
N VAL A 11 -11.63 -41.19 41.53
CA VAL A 11 -12.09 -41.21 40.13
C VAL A 11 -11.76 -39.85 39.53
N ALA A 12 -10.69 -39.76 38.76
CA ALA A 12 -10.41 -38.59 37.93
C ALA A 12 -11.34 -38.62 36.71
N THR A 13 -12.42 -37.85 36.77
CA THR A 13 -13.20 -37.52 35.56
C THR A 13 -12.40 -36.54 34.73
N ASN A 14 -11.84 -37.00 33.61
CA ASN A 14 -11.36 -36.12 32.55
C ASN A 14 -12.58 -35.45 31.91
N ALA A 15 -13.09 -34.38 32.52
CA ALA A 15 -13.98 -33.46 31.84
C ALA A 15 -13.13 -32.74 30.77
N VAL A 16 -13.21 -33.21 29.53
CA VAL A 16 -12.76 -32.42 28.39
C VAL A 16 -13.70 -31.23 28.33
N ALA A 17 -13.26 -30.08 28.84
CA ALA A 17 -13.99 -28.84 28.69
C ALA A 17 -14.09 -28.54 27.20
N GLN A 18 -15.27 -28.71 26.61
CA GLN A 18 -15.56 -28.29 25.26
C GLN A 18 -15.38 -26.77 25.24
N THR A 19 -14.33 -26.31 24.58
CA THR A 19 -14.02 -24.88 24.49
C THR A 19 -15.13 -24.22 23.68
N SER A 20 -15.97 -23.41 24.33
CA SER A 20 -17.02 -22.68 23.64
C SER A 20 -16.40 -21.69 22.67
N LEU A 21 -16.89 -21.68 21.43
CA LEU A 21 -16.39 -20.76 20.41
C LEU A 21 -16.85 -19.33 20.74
N SER A 22 -15.92 -18.38 20.73
CA SER A 22 -16.27 -16.96 20.88
C SER A 22 -16.99 -16.45 19.62
N GLU A 23 -17.77 -15.38 19.74
CA GLU A 23 -18.37 -14.71 18.57
C GLU A 23 -17.31 -14.23 17.57
N THR A 24 -16.14 -13.82 18.07
CA THR A 24 -14.99 -13.45 17.25
C THR A 24 -14.46 -14.65 16.48
N ASP A 25 -14.32 -15.81 17.10
CA ASP A 25 -13.85 -17.02 16.41
C ASP A 25 -14.83 -17.47 15.32
N LYS A 26 -16.14 -17.44 15.61
CA LYS A 26 -17.18 -17.76 14.62
C LYS A 26 -17.19 -16.79 13.45
N THR A 27 -17.10 -15.48 13.73
CA THR A 27 -17.05 -14.43 12.70
C THR A 27 -15.77 -14.54 11.85
N ALA A 28 -14.62 -14.85 12.47
CA ALA A 28 -13.37 -15.07 11.76
C ALA A 28 -13.43 -16.31 10.87
N ALA A 29 -13.96 -17.43 11.40
CA ALA A 29 -14.15 -18.66 10.66
C ALA A 29 -15.06 -18.44 9.44
N TRP A 30 -16.17 -17.72 9.63
CA TRP A 30 -17.06 -17.38 8.54
C TRP A 30 -16.41 -16.46 7.51
N THR A 31 -15.67 -15.44 7.93
CA THR A 31 -14.91 -14.57 7.01
C THR A 31 -14.00 -15.37 6.09
N LYS A 32 -13.29 -16.37 6.65
CA LYS A 32 -12.39 -17.25 5.89
C LYS A 32 -13.15 -18.10 4.88
N VAL A 33 -14.21 -18.80 5.32
CA VAL A 33 -15.02 -19.67 4.46
C VAL A 33 -15.74 -18.86 3.39
N TRP A 34 -16.36 -17.73 3.75
CA TRP A 34 -17.02 -16.83 2.82
C TRP A 34 -16.07 -16.28 1.76
N GLY A 35 -14.89 -15.82 2.17
CA GLY A 35 -13.87 -15.28 1.28
C GLY A 35 -13.30 -16.34 0.33
N PHE A 36 -13.06 -17.54 0.84
CA PHE A 36 -12.68 -18.69 0.03
C PHE A 36 -13.77 -19.00 -1.01
N LEU A 37 -15.02 -19.19 -0.59
CA LEU A 37 -16.11 -19.51 -1.53
C LEU A 37 -16.35 -18.39 -2.55
N LYS A 38 -16.15 -17.11 -2.16
CA LYS A 38 -16.25 -15.95 -3.06
C LYS A 38 -15.34 -16.06 -4.28
N TYR A 39 -14.13 -16.59 -4.08
CA TYR A 39 -13.11 -16.64 -5.13
C TYR A 39 -12.79 -18.03 -5.63
N PHE A 40 -13.43 -19.08 -5.12
CA PHE A 40 -13.15 -20.48 -5.53
C PHE A 40 -14.41 -21.25 -5.96
N HIS A 41 -15.62 -20.91 -5.47
CA HIS A 41 -16.80 -21.70 -5.77
C HIS A 41 -17.54 -21.22 -7.05
N PRO A 42 -17.80 -22.08 -8.06
CA PRO A 42 -18.48 -21.69 -9.30
C PRO A 42 -19.87 -21.08 -9.09
N ALA A 43 -20.68 -21.66 -8.19
CA ALA A 43 -22.01 -21.13 -7.85
C ALA A 43 -21.98 -19.67 -7.34
N VAL A 44 -20.85 -19.23 -6.79
CA VAL A 44 -20.68 -17.87 -6.26
C VAL A 44 -20.05 -16.94 -7.29
N THR A 45 -19.01 -17.42 -7.99
CA THR A 45 -18.22 -16.66 -8.97
C THR A 45 -18.94 -16.43 -10.30
N HIS A 46 -19.82 -17.36 -10.71
CA HIS A 46 -20.58 -17.29 -11.96
C HIS A 46 -22.10 -17.24 -11.76
N GLY A 47 -22.58 -17.49 -10.53
CA GLY A 47 -24.00 -17.38 -10.20
C GLY A 47 -24.45 -15.94 -9.96
N THR A 48 -25.73 -15.78 -9.60
CA THR A 48 -26.39 -14.47 -9.41
C THR A 48 -26.73 -14.18 -7.95
N MET A 49 -26.35 -15.06 -7.02
CA MET A 49 -26.63 -14.93 -5.59
C MET A 49 -25.99 -13.66 -5.03
N ASN A 50 -26.69 -12.88 -4.21
CA ASN A 50 -26.06 -11.74 -3.54
C ASN A 50 -25.16 -12.24 -2.40
N TRP A 51 -23.86 -12.38 -2.70
CA TRP A 51 -22.91 -12.99 -1.77
C TRP A 51 -22.61 -12.12 -0.55
N ASP A 52 -22.78 -10.81 -0.65
CA ASP A 52 -22.67 -9.89 0.49
C ASP A 52 -23.83 -10.09 1.48
N GLU A 53 -25.06 -10.26 0.98
CA GLU A 53 -26.23 -10.54 1.83
C GLU A 53 -26.12 -11.91 2.50
N VAL A 54 -25.52 -12.91 1.82
CA VAL A 54 -25.21 -14.19 2.46
C VAL A 54 -24.27 -13.97 3.63
N TYR A 55 -23.21 -13.16 3.47
CA TYR A 55 -22.32 -12.84 4.60
C TYR A 55 -23.07 -12.24 5.78
N VAL A 56 -23.87 -11.20 5.51
CA VAL A 56 -24.59 -10.42 6.53
C VAL A 56 -25.60 -11.28 7.27
N ASN A 57 -26.43 -12.05 6.56
CA ASN A 57 -27.44 -12.92 7.17
C ASN A 57 -26.82 -14.05 7.99
N GLU A 58 -25.68 -14.59 7.54
CA GLU A 58 -25.01 -15.69 8.23
C GLU A 58 -24.48 -15.27 9.61
N LEU A 59 -24.08 -14.01 9.81
CA LEU A 59 -23.61 -13.51 11.11
C LEU A 59 -24.66 -13.69 12.22
N ASP A 60 -25.95 -13.61 11.91
CA ASP A 60 -27.03 -13.85 12.87
C ASP A 60 -27.22 -15.34 13.15
N SER A 61 -27.17 -16.18 12.12
CA SER A 61 -27.27 -17.65 12.25
C SER A 61 -26.17 -18.23 13.14
N LEU A 62 -24.94 -17.69 13.03
CA LEU A 62 -23.79 -18.13 13.83
C LEU A 62 -23.96 -17.91 15.33
N LYS A 63 -24.83 -16.98 15.78
CA LYS A 63 -25.04 -16.71 17.22
C LYS A 63 -25.55 -17.93 17.98
N ASN A 64 -26.31 -18.79 17.30
CA ASN A 64 -26.90 -20.01 17.88
C ASN A 64 -25.97 -21.23 17.81
N ILE A 65 -24.78 -21.08 17.20
CA ILE A 65 -23.77 -22.13 17.11
C ILE A 65 -22.78 -21.96 18.28
N HIS A 66 -22.55 -23.04 19.03
CA HIS A 66 -21.73 -22.99 20.24
C HIS A 66 -20.51 -23.92 20.19
N SER A 67 -20.57 -24.98 19.39
CA SER A 67 -19.51 -25.99 19.30
C SER A 67 -18.78 -25.96 17.97
N LYS A 68 -17.54 -26.48 17.98
CA LYS A 68 -16.74 -26.73 16.77
C LYS A 68 -17.50 -27.62 15.78
N GLU A 69 -18.12 -28.68 16.27
CA GLU A 69 -18.82 -29.68 15.47
C GLU A 69 -20.02 -29.09 14.73
N ASP A 70 -20.85 -28.32 15.43
CA ASP A 70 -22.00 -27.63 14.84
C ASP A 70 -21.56 -26.60 13.79
N LEU A 71 -20.48 -25.84 14.07
CA LEU A 71 -19.95 -24.86 13.12
C LEU A 71 -19.46 -25.51 11.83
N ASN A 72 -18.74 -26.64 11.93
CA ASN A 72 -18.25 -27.35 10.77
C ASN A 72 -19.38 -28.01 9.99
N THR A 73 -20.35 -28.63 10.68
CA THR A 73 -21.55 -29.20 10.07
C THR A 73 -22.31 -28.15 9.26
N HIS A 74 -22.43 -26.95 9.82
CA HIS A 74 -23.07 -25.81 9.16
C HIS A 74 -22.34 -25.39 7.87
N PHE A 75 -21.03 -25.17 7.93
CA PHE A 75 -20.24 -24.81 6.74
C PHE A 75 -20.20 -25.92 5.68
N ILE A 76 -20.12 -27.18 6.09
CA ILE A 76 -20.22 -28.33 5.21
C ILE A 76 -21.56 -28.33 4.48
N GLY A 77 -22.67 -28.12 5.21
CA GLY A 77 -24.01 -28.03 4.63
C GLY A 77 -24.16 -26.88 3.64
N LEU A 78 -23.54 -25.73 3.89
CA LEU A 78 -23.50 -24.60 2.96
C LEU A 78 -22.79 -24.99 1.65
N ILE A 79 -21.60 -25.59 1.74
CA ILE A 79 -20.83 -26.04 0.56
C ILE A 79 -21.61 -27.09 -0.23
N ASP A 80 -22.23 -28.07 0.44
CA ASP A 80 -23.04 -29.09 -0.21
C ASP A 80 -24.27 -28.50 -0.92
N ASN A 81 -24.87 -27.44 -0.36
CA ASN A 81 -25.95 -26.74 -1.03
C ASN A 81 -25.49 -25.98 -2.28
N LEU A 82 -24.31 -25.35 -2.23
CA LEU A 82 -23.73 -24.67 -3.40
C LEU A 82 -23.35 -25.67 -4.50
N ASN A 83 -22.80 -26.83 -4.14
CA ASN A 83 -22.46 -27.90 -5.09
C ASN A 83 -23.67 -28.39 -5.90
N LYS A 84 -24.89 -28.34 -5.35
CA LYS A 84 -26.12 -28.72 -6.09
C LYS A 84 -26.49 -27.74 -7.20
N GLN A 85 -25.92 -26.54 -7.19
CA GLN A 85 -26.29 -25.47 -8.13
C GLN A 85 -25.38 -25.40 -9.35
N THR A 86 -24.34 -26.24 -9.42
CA THR A 86 -23.33 -26.18 -10.50
C THR A 86 -22.83 -27.55 -10.93
N GLU A 87 -22.53 -27.69 -12.22
CA GLU A 87 -21.77 -28.85 -12.71
C GLU A 87 -20.28 -28.69 -12.35
N LEU A 88 -19.74 -29.69 -11.66
CA LEU A 88 -18.36 -29.65 -11.16
C LEU A 88 -17.37 -30.09 -12.26
N GLN A 89 -16.41 -29.23 -12.62
CA GLN A 89 -15.29 -29.58 -13.50
C GLN A 89 -13.98 -29.68 -12.73
N TRP A 90 -13.40 -30.88 -12.71
CA TRP A 90 -12.20 -31.21 -11.93
C TRP A 90 -10.91 -31.08 -12.74
N ASN A 91 -9.85 -30.58 -12.11
CA ASN A 91 -8.50 -30.70 -12.65
C ASN A 91 -7.48 -31.05 -11.54
N SER A 92 -6.87 -32.23 -11.63
CA SER A 92 -5.96 -32.76 -10.60
C SER A 92 -4.51 -32.23 -10.68
N LYS A 93 -4.15 -31.40 -11.66
CA LYS A 93 -2.75 -31.00 -11.90
C LYS A 93 -2.20 -29.93 -10.94
N ASP A 94 -3.04 -29.35 -10.08
CA ASP A 94 -2.69 -28.18 -9.27
C ASP A 94 -2.71 -28.44 -7.74
N GLY A 95 -2.73 -29.71 -7.30
CA GLY A 95 -2.89 -30.09 -5.89
C GLY A 95 -1.93 -29.37 -4.92
N MET A 96 -0.65 -29.25 -5.26
CA MET A 96 0.35 -28.58 -4.41
C MET A 96 0.02 -27.10 -4.13
N PHE A 97 -0.61 -26.39 -5.07
CA PHE A 97 -0.98 -24.99 -4.87
C PHE A 97 -2.23 -24.86 -3.99
N VAL A 98 -3.17 -25.79 -4.14
CA VAL A 98 -4.35 -25.87 -3.28
C VAL A 98 -3.93 -26.07 -1.82
N GLU A 99 -2.94 -26.93 -1.56
CA GLU A 99 -2.41 -27.11 -0.20
C GLU A 99 -1.90 -25.81 0.41
N THR A 100 -1.13 -25.01 -0.33
CA THR A 100 -0.60 -23.74 0.20
C THR A 100 -1.72 -22.76 0.58
N ILE A 101 -2.85 -22.78 -0.14
CA ILE A 101 -4.02 -21.95 0.16
C ILE A 101 -4.73 -22.49 1.40
N LEU A 102 -4.93 -23.80 1.49
CA LEU A 102 -5.61 -24.39 2.65
C LEU A 102 -4.78 -24.24 3.92
N GLU A 103 -3.45 -24.39 3.85
CA GLU A 103 -2.53 -24.14 4.97
C GLU A 103 -2.64 -22.71 5.53
N SER A 104 -2.91 -21.71 4.70
CA SER A 104 -3.07 -20.33 5.17
C SER A 104 -4.46 -20.07 5.79
N LEU A 105 -5.48 -20.82 5.37
CA LEU A 105 -6.83 -20.74 5.90
C LEU A 105 -7.02 -21.57 7.17
N ASP A 106 -6.38 -22.74 7.25
CA ASP A 106 -6.63 -23.77 8.25
C ASP A 106 -6.31 -23.29 9.68
N GLU A 107 -7.21 -23.64 10.58
CA GLU A 107 -7.10 -23.45 12.02
C GLU A 107 -7.61 -24.74 12.66
N PRO A 108 -6.74 -25.72 12.97
CA PRO A 108 -7.18 -27.04 13.45
C PRO A 108 -8.04 -27.02 14.72
N ILE A 109 -8.00 -25.93 15.50
CA ILE A 109 -8.86 -25.71 16.67
C ILE A 109 -10.31 -25.38 16.25
N ILE A 110 -10.50 -24.75 15.08
CA ILE A 110 -11.78 -24.26 14.56
C ILE A 110 -12.32 -25.17 13.45
N PHE A 111 -11.48 -25.58 12.50
CA PHE A 111 -11.88 -26.38 11.34
C PHE A 111 -11.62 -27.87 11.58
N SER A 112 -12.52 -28.69 11.03
CA SER A 112 -12.41 -30.14 10.99
C SER A 112 -11.74 -30.56 9.69
N ASP A 113 -11.06 -31.70 9.72
CA ASP A 113 -10.44 -32.29 8.53
C ASP A 113 -11.47 -32.49 7.41
N GLU A 114 -12.71 -32.88 7.74
CA GLU A 114 -13.79 -33.03 6.77
C GLU A 114 -14.11 -31.73 6.03
N LEU A 115 -14.22 -30.61 6.75
CA LEU A 115 -14.46 -29.30 6.13
C LEU A 115 -13.27 -28.90 5.23
N ILE A 116 -12.03 -29.12 5.69
CA ILE A 116 -10.83 -28.83 4.89
C ILE A 116 -10.81 -29.68 3.61
N GLU A 117 -11.19 -30.96 3.67
CA GLU A 117 -11.32 -31.80 2.48
C GLU A 117 -12.40 -31.28 1.51
N LYS A 118 -13.52 -30.76 2.01
CA LYS A 118 -14.53 -30.11 1.14
C LYS A 118 -14.02 -28.83 0.51
N MET A 119 -13.26 -28.02 1.24
CA MET A 119 -12.60 -26.83 0.69
C MET A 119 -11.54 -27.22 -0.34
N ARG A 120 -10.75 -28.28 -0.09
CA ARG A 120 -9.79 -28.85 -1.06
C ARG A 120 -10.48 -29.27 -2.35
N ALA A 121 -11.56 -30.04 -2.24
CA ALA A 121 -12.39 -30.44 -3.37
C ALA A 121 -12.91 -29.22 -4.14
N THR A 122 -13.36 -28.18 -3.45
CA THR A 122 -13.83 -26.93 -4.06
C THR A 122 -12.71 -26.20 -4.79
N ALA A 123 -11.52 -26.06 -4.20
CA ALA A 123 -10.39 -25.37 -4.82
C ALA A 123 -9.82 -26.10 -6.04
N LEU A 124 -9.97 -27.43 -6.10
CA LEU A 124 -9.62 -28.26 -7.25
C LEU A 124 -10.65 -28.16 -8.39
N GLN A 125 -11.84 -27.62 -8.13
CA GLN A 125 -12.79 -27.26 -9.17
C GLN A 125 -12.31 -25.96 -9.81
N ARG A 126 -12.14 -25.96 -11.13
CA ARG A 126 -11.65 -24.76 -11.82
C ARG A 126 -12.71 -23.69 -11.88
N ILE A 127 -12.29 -22.45 -11.67
CA ILE A 127 -13.00 -21.27 -12.18
C ILE A 127 -12.57 -21.12 -13.64
N SER A 128 -13.22 -21.84 -14.54
CA SER A 128 -13.14 -21.54 -15.96
C SER A 128 -14.23 -20.55 -16.33
N GLY A 129 -13.88 -19.46 -16.99
CA GLY A 129 -14.83 -18.45 -17.45
C GLY A 129 -14.71 -17.12 -16.71
N LYS A 130 -15.71 -16.28 -16.89
CA LYS A 130 -15.73 -14.92 -16.34
C LYS A 130 -16.17 -14.96 -14.88
N ASN A 131 -15.24 -14.69 -13.96
CA ASN A 131 -15.56 -14.40 -12.57
C ASN A 131 -16.25 -13.02 -12.49
N ARG A 132 -17.43 -12.94 -11.87
CA ARG A 132 -18.17 -11.68 -11.77
C ARG A 132 -17.56 -10.65 -10.80
N PHE A 133 -16.75 -11.11 -9.84
CA PHE A 133 -16.05 -10.24 -8.88
C PHE A 133 -14.69 -9.77 -9.38
N LEU A 134 -14.14 -10.38 -10.43
CA LEU A 134 -12.76 -10.17 -10.85
C LEU A 134 -12.65 -10.08 -12.37
N ASP A 135 -12.01 -9.01 -12.83
CA ASP A 135 -11.39 -8.95 -14.16
C ASP A 135 -9.90 -8.65 -14.00
N TYR A 136 -9.19 -8.52 -15.11
CA TYR A 136 -7.76 -8.26 -15.12
C TYR A 136 -7.41 -7.21 -16.16
N PHE A 137 -6.52 -6.28 -15.78
CA PHE A 137 -5.94 -5.36 -16.75
C PHE A 137 -5.09 -6.11 -17.78
N PRO A 138 -4.76 -5.50 -18.94
CA PRO A 138 -3.89 -6.12 -19.94
C PRO A 138 -2.52 -6.56 -19.41
N SER A 139 -1.99 -5.87 -18.38
CA SER A 139 -0.75 -6.24 -17.69
C SER A 139 -0.93 -7.36 -16.65
N GLY A 140 -2.14 -7.88 -16.45
CA GLY A 140 -2.42 -9.11 -15.71
C GLY A 140 -2.74 -8.94 -14.22
N TYR A 141 -2.75 -7.72 -13.68
CA TYR A 141 -3.13 -7.47 -12.29
C TYR A 141 -4.66 -7.37 -12.12
N PRO A 142 -5.19 -7.77 -10.94
CA PRO A 142 -6.63 -7.92 -10.72
C PRO A 142 -7.36 -6.58 -10.63
N LEU A 143 -8.62 -6.57 -11.08
CA LEU A 143 -9.58 -5.50 -10.93
C LEU A 143 -10.85 -6.06 -10.28
N PHE A 144 -11.25 -5.50 -9.14
CA PHE A 144 -12.40 -5.95 -8.38
C PHE A 144 -13.69 -5.28 -8.89
N PHE A 145 -14.73 -6.08 -9.13
CA PHE A 145 -16.02 -5.67 -9.68
C PHE A 145 -17.22 -6.10 -8.83
N GLU A 146 -18.38 -5.54 -9.15
CA GLU A 146 -19.70 -5.93 -8.60
C GLU A 146 -19.82 -5.85 -7.06
N GLU A 147 -18.90 -5.16 -6.39
CA GLU A 147 -18.99 -4.89 -4.96
C GLU A 147 -19.97 -3.74 -4.72
N ASN A 148 -21.12 -4.01 -4.09
CA ASN A 148 -21.99 -2.93 -3.63
C ASN A 148 -21.20 -2.05 -2.63
N ASN A 149 -21.24 -0.74 -2.84
CA ASN A 149 -20.47 0.22 -2.05
C ASN A 149 -21.15 0.59 -0.72
N TYR A 150 -22.46 0.34 -0.59
CA TYR A 150 -23.28 0.72 0.57
C TYR A 150 -23.02 2.17 1.01
N GLU A 151 -22.88 3.09 0.05
CA GLU A 151 -22.36 4.45 0.27
C GLU A 151 -23.40 5.46 0.78
N GLU A 152 -24.64 5.02 1.03
CA GLU A 152 -25.69 5.88 1.58
C GLU A 152 -25.43 6.25 3.04
N ASN A 153 -24.61 5.45 3.74
CA ASN A 153 -24.15 5.74 5.07
C ASN A 153 -22.64 5.48 5.16
N TYR A 154 -21.83 6.53 5.36
CA TYR A 154 -20.38 6.44 5.54
C TYR A 154 -19.97 5.57 6.74
N TYR A 155 -20.90 5.34 7.66
CA TYR A 155 -20.76 4.49 8.83
C TYR A 155 -21.91 3.47 8.84
N PRO A 156 -21.83 2.40 8.02
CA PRO A 156 -22.92 1.46 7.87
C PRO A 156 -23.12 0.63 9.15
N GLU A 157 -24.24 -0.10 9.24
CA GLU A 157 -24.56 -0.97 10.37
C GLU A 157 -23.49 -2.04 10.60
N THR A 158 -23.42 -2.57 11.83
CA THR A 158 -22.35 -3.48 12.28
C THR A 158 -22.10 -4.68 11.33
N PRO A 159 -23.13 -5.38 10.80
CA PRO A 159 -22.91 -6.49 9.87
C PRO A 159 -22.17 -6.07 8.58
N TYR A 160 -22.45 -4.86 8.07
CA TYR A 160 -21.79 -4.32 6.89
C TYR A 160 -20.39 -3.79 7.17
N ARG A 161 -20.11 -3.31 8.39
CA ARG A 161 -18.73 -3.04 8.82
C ARG A 161 -17.90 -4.33 8.87
N LEU A 162 -18.49 -5.43 9.36
CA LEU A 162 -17.85 -6.74 9.33
C LEU A 162 -17.69 -7.28 7.90
N LEU A 163 -18.63 -7.00 6.99
CA LEU A 163 -18.47 -7.31 5.57
C LEU A 163 -17.30 -6.54 4.96
N ALA A 164 -17.09 -5.28 5.35
CA ALA A 164 -15.93 -4.51 4.93
C ALA A 164 -14.62 -5.20 5.35
N LEU A 165 -14.52 -5.61 6.63
CA LEU A 165 -13.38 -6.38 7.11
C LEU A 165 -13.21 -7.70 6.34
N ALA A 166 -14.30 -8.42 6.04
CA ALA A 166 -14.23 -9.66 5.28
C ALA A 166 -13.74 -9.45 3.84
N ARG A 167 -14.17 -8.39 3.16
CA ARG A 167 -13.66 -8.01 1.83
C ARG A 167 -12.17 -7.66 1.89
N MET A 168 -11.76 -6.84 2.87
CA MET A 168 -10.34 -6.48 3.06
C MET A 168 -9.50 -7.72 3.31
N TRP A 169 -9.93 -8.55 4.26
CA TRP A 169 -9.20 -9.75 4.64
C TRP A 169 -9.04 -10.71 3.48
N SER A 170 -10.13 -10.98 2.74
CA SER A 170 -10.11 -11.91 1.60
C SER A 170 -9.30 -11.34 0.43
N ALA A 171 -9.40 -10.05 0.14
CA ALA A 171 -8.61 -9.42 -0.91
C ALA A 171 -7.11 -9.55 -0.63
N VAL A 172 -6.68 -9.25 0.60
CA VAL A 172 -5.28 -9.42 0.99
C VAL A 172 -4.90 -10.89 0.95
N GLU A 173 -5.73 -11.77 1.49
CA GLU A 173 -5.45 -13.21 1.56
C GLU A 173 -5.18 -13.83 0.19
N PHE A 174 -5.93 -13.44 -0.85
CA PHE A 174 -5.79 -14.07 -2.15
C PHE A 174 -5.05 -13.25 -3.20
N PHE A 175 -4.77 -11.95 -2.95
CA PHE A 175 -4.22 -11.07 -3.99
C PHE A 175 -3.06 -10.17 -3.53
N PHE A 176 -2.75 -10.11 -2.24
CA PHE A 176 -1.56 -9.39 -1.77
C PHE A 176 -0.33 -10.30 -1.83
N PRO A 177 0.72 -9.94 -2.59
CA PRO A 177 1.86 -10.84 -2.81
C PRO A 177 2.76 -11.03 -1.59
N PHE A 178 2.91 -10.02 -0.74
CA PHE A 178 3.96 -9.99 0.28
C PHE A 178 3.43 -10.31 1.69
N LYS A 179 2.40 -11.16 1.81
CA LYS A 179 1.79 -11.49 3.11
C LYS A 179 2.82 -12.04 4.09
N LYS A 180 3.64 -13.00 3.66
CA LYS A 180 4.60 -13.72 4.52
C LYS A 180 5.72 -12.79 4.98
N GLU A 181 6.15 -11.89 4.11
CA GLU A 181 7.28 -10.98 4.32
C GLU A 181 6.88 -9.74 5.13
N ARG A 182 5.64 -9.27 4.99
CA ARG A 182 5.20 -8.01 5.61
C ARG A 182 4.31 -8.17 6.83
N ILE A 183 3.43 -9.16 6.85
CA ILE A 183 2.40 -9.28 7.91
C ILE A 183 2.93 -10.15 9.05
N THR A 184 3.77 -9.56 9.89
CA THR A 184 4.51 -10.28 10.96
C THR A 184 3.62 -10.92 12.02
N LYS A 185 2.41 -10.39 12.28
CA LYS A 185 1.45 -10.96 13.25
C LYS A 185 0.75 -12.24 12.75
N GLY A 186 0.85 -12.52 11.45
CA GLY A 186 0.00 -13.51 10.77
C GLY A 186 -1.38 -12.94 10.44
N TRP A 187 -1.84 -13.18 9.21
CA TRP A 187 -3.06 -12.53 8.70
C TRP A 187 -4.35 -13.02 9.38
N SER A 188 -4.41 -14.29 9.80
CA SER A 188 -5.50 -14.84 10.61
C SER A 188 -5.59 -14.16 12.00
N THR A 189 -4.44 -13.85 12.62
CA THR A 189 -4.40 -13.12 13.89
C THR A 189 -4.95 -11.71 13.74
N VAL A 190 -4.57 -11.01 12.66
CA VAL A 190 -5.06 -9.66 12.36
C VAL A 190 -6.58 -9.66 12.24
N LEU A 191 -7.18 -10.64 11.55
CA LEU A 191 -8.64 -10.77 11.44
C LEU A 191 -9.31 -10.82 12.81
N LYS A 192 -8.87 -11.72 13.69
CA LYS A 192 -9.43 -11.89 15.03
C LYS A 192 -9.29 -10.62 15.88
N GLN A 193 -8.19 -9.90 15.73
CA GLN A 193 -7.97 -8.63 16.43
C GLN A 193 -8.85 -7.50 15.89
N GLN A 194 -9.12 -7.47 14.59
CA GLN A 194 -9.88 -6.40 13.94
C GLN A 194 -11.39 -6.55 14.06
N ILE A 195 -11.93 -7.78 14.16
CA ILE A 195 -13.37 -8.00 14.37
C ILE A 195 -13.96 -7.15 15.51
N PRO A 196 -13.43 -7.18 16.75
CA PRO A 196 -13.95 -6.33 17.82
C PRO A 196 -13.72 -4.83 17.57
N VAL A 197 -12.69 -4.44 16.81
CA VAL A 197 -12.44 -3.03 16.46
C VAL A 197 -13.55 -2.50 15.53
N PHE A 198 -13.97 -3.29 14.54
CA PHE A 198 -15.07 -2.94 13.63
C PHE A 198 -16.43 -2.95 14.33
N ILE A 199 -16.67 -3.90 15.25
CA ILE A 199 -17.89 -3.95 16.06
C ILE A 199 -18.01 -2.70 16.93
N ASN A 200 -16.93 -2.34 17.62
CA ASN A 200 -16.92 -1.25 18.60
C ASN A 200 -16.68 0.15 18.02
N ALA A 201 -16.47 0.28 16.70
CA ALA A 201 -16.47 1.57 16.03
C ALA A 201 -17.80 2.28 16.31
N LYS A 202 -17.76 3.56 16.73
CA LYS A 202 -18.94 4.30 17.20
C LYS A 202 -19.43 5.36 16.20
N ASP A 203 -18.61 5.69 15.23
CA ASP A 203 -18.86 6.72 14.23
C ASP A 203 -17.98 6.49 12.99
N THR A 204 -18.14 7.37 11.98
CA THR A 204 -17.39 7.31 10.72
C THR A 204 -15.87 7.43 10.92
N LEU A 205 -15.40 8.21 11.89
CA LEU A 205 -13.97 8.36 12.13
C LEU A 205 -13.37 7.10 12.75
N ALA A 206 -14.08 6.48 13.69
CA ALA A 206 -13.68 5.21 14.28
C ALA A 206 -13.68 4.09 13.23
N TYR A 207 -14.67 4.04 12.33
CA TYR A 207 -14.71 3.08 11.23
C TYR A 207 -13.59 3.31 10.21
N TYR A 208 -13.34 4.56 9.82
CA TYR A 208 -12.20 4.93 8.97
C TYR A 208 -10.86 4.48 9.59
N LYS A 209 -10.69 4.66 10.91
CA LYS A 209 -9.49 4.21 11.64
C LYS A 209 -9.40 2.69 11.74
N ALA A 210 -10.52 1.97 11.83
CA ALA A 210 -10.56 0.51 11.82
C ALA A 210 -10.08 -0.05 10.46
N ILE A 211 -10.56 0.53 9.35
CA ILE A 211 -10.06 0.22 8.00
C ILE A 211 -8.55 0.53 7.93
N GLY A 212 -8.14 1.73 8.33
CA GLY A 212 -6.74 2.13 8.26
C GLY A 212 -5.80 1.28 9.12
N SER A 213 -6.21 0.88 10.32
CA SER A 213 -5.41 0.02 11.21
C SER A 213 -5.30 -1.42 10.71
N THR A 214 -6.28 -1.89 9.92
CA THR A 214 -6.18 -3.17 9.21
C THR A 214 -5.13 -3.09 8.09
N LEU A 215 -5.15 -2.01 7.31
CA LEU A 215 -4.16 -1.77 6.22
C LEU A 215 -2.75 -1.49 6.74
N TYR A 216 -2.64 -0.93 7.95
CA TYR A 216 -1.36 -0.70 8.61
C TYR A 216 -0.53 -1.98 8.72
N GLU A 217 -1.17 -3.13 8.99
CA GLU A 217 -0.49 -4.42 9.16
C GLU A 217 0.16 -4.97 7.88
N LEU A 218 -0.16 -4.40 6.70
CA LEU A 218 0.50 -4.76 5.44
C LEU A 218 1.87 -4.11 5.30
N HIS A 219 2.14 -3.05 6.09
CA HIS A 219 3.37 -2.26 6.03
C HIS A 219 3.76 -1.85 4.59
N ASP A 220 2.80 -1.54 3.74
CA ASP A 220 3.00 -1.32 2.31
C ASP A 220 2.61 0.13 1.95
N SER A 221 3.47 0.88 1.25
CA SER A 221 3.17 2.28 0.88
C SER A 221 2.10 2.41 -0.21
N HIS A 222 1.69 1.31 -0.87
CA HIS A 222 0.47 1.28 -1.69
C HIS A 222 -0.79 1.02 -0.88
N SER A 223 -0.64 0.50 0.33
CA SER A 223 -1.73 0.01 1.18
C SER A 223 -2.33 1.13 2.03
N ALA A 224 -3.31 1.84 1.47
CA ALA A 224 -3.95 2.97 2.12
C ALA A 224 -5.40 3.16 1.65
N ILE A 225 -6.19 3.84 2.48
CA ILE A 225 -7.47 4.44 2.04
C ILE A 225 -7.11 5.61 1.13
N ILE A 226 -7.39 5.49 -0.16
CA ILE A 226 -6.97 6.50 -1.15
C ILE A 226 -8.10 7.43 -1.56
N MET A 227 -9.35 6.99 -1.44
CA MET A 227 -10.51 7.79 -1.82
C MET A 227 -11.79 7.29 -1.16
N HIS A 228 -12.85 8.05 -1.40
CA HIS A 228 -14.21 7.70 -1.09
C HIS A 228 -15.05 8.02 -2.33
N THR A 229 -16.04 7.20 -2.66
CA THR A 229 -16.89 7.36 -3.85
C THR A 229 -17.56 8.74 -3.95
N LYS A 230 -18.03 9.27 -2.83
CA LYS A 230 -18.56 10.64 -2.66
C LYS A 230 -17.52 11.72 -2.26
N LYS A 231 -16.21 11.51 -2.48
CA LYS A 231 -15.09 12.41 -2.10
C LYS A 231 -14.99 12.78 -0.60
N TYR A 232 -15.67 12.03 0.26
CA TYR A 232 -15.63 12.21 1.71
C TYR A 232 -14.26 11.82 2.31
N ASN A 233 -13.84 12.50 3.37
CA ASN A 233 -12.67 12.12 4.18
C ASN A 233 -12.97 12.34 5.67
N ALA A 234 -12.83 11.29 6.48
CA ALA A 234 -13.17 11.32 7.90
C ALA A 234 -12.28 12.26 8.74
N LEU A 235 -11.08 12.61 8.24
CA LEU A 235 -10.15 13.53 8.92
C LEU A 235 -10.44 15.00 8.63
N GLY A 236 -11.30 15.30 7.65
CA GLY A 236 -11.70 16.67 7.29
C GLY A 236 -11.87 16.88 5.80
N ASP A 237 -12.86 17.73 5.47
CA ASP A 237 -13.24 18.13 4.12
C ASP A 237 -12.48 19.36 3.60
N LYS A 238 -11.74 20.06 4.47
CA LYS A 238 -10.96 21.24 4.11
C LYS A 238 -9.47 20.99 4.32
N ILE A 239 -8.64 21.61 3.48
CA ILE A 239 -7.17 21.49 3.54
C ILE A 239 -6.48 22.84 3.67
N LEU A 240 -5.34 22.86 4.36
CA LEU A 240 -4.41 23.98 4.36
C LEU A 240 -3.76 24.13 2.97
N PRO A 241 -3.58 25.37 2.45
CA PRO A 241 -3.00 25.63 1.13
C PRO A 241 -1.46 25.59 1.17
N THR A 242 -0.89 24.54 1.74
CA THR A 242 0.56 24.41 1.97
C THR A 242 1.01 22.96 1.80
N HIS A 243 2.32 22.76 1.66
CA HIS A 243 2.94 21.45 1.79
C HIS A 243 3.85 21.44 3.03
N PHE A 244 3.83 20.30 3.71
CA PHE A 244 4.74 20.01 4.79
C PHE A 244 5.80 19.01 4.35
N SER A 245 6.97 19.11 4.96
CA SER A 245 8.05 18.12 4.90
C SER A 245 8.38 17.64 6.31
N PHE A 246 8.81 16.39 6.44
CA PHE A 246 9.28 15.84 7.71
C PHE A 246 10.81 15.79 7.70
N ILE A 247 11.44 16.67 8.48
CA ILE A 247 12.89 16.91 8.45
C ILE A 247 13.38 16.96 9.90
N GLU A 248 14.43 16.19 10.22
CA GLU A 248 15.02 16.14 11.58
C GLU A 248 13.99 15.89 12.70
N GLY A 249 13.01 15.01 12.44
CA GLY A 249 11.96 14.68 13.41
C GLY A 249 10.88 15.75 13.57
N LYS A 250 10.86 16.79 12.73
CA LYS A 250 9.95 17.93 12.83
C LYS A 250 9.16 18.12 11.55
N VAL A 251 7.96 18.69 11.68
CA VAL A 251 7.12 19.10 10.55
C VAL A 251 7.49 20.53 10.15
N PHE A 252 7.95 20.69 8.92
CA PHE A 252 8.46 21.94 8.34
C PHE A 252 7.54 22.42 7.22
N VAL A 253 7.28 23.72 7.14
CA VAL A 253 6.53 24.32 6.03
C VAL A 253 7.42 24.48 4.80
N ASP A 254 7.19 23.63 3.81
CA ASP A 254 8.04 23.47 2.63
C ASP A 254 7.64 24.37 1.45
N SER A 255 6.33 24.52 1.20
CA SER A 255 5.88 25.43 0.15
C SER A 255 4.45 25.88 0.36
N ARG A 256 4.17 27.14 0.00
CA ARG A 256 2.81 27.68 -0.05
C ARG A 256 2.20 27.42 -1.42
N ARG A 257 0.91 27.09 -1.45
CA ARG A 257 0.13 26.98 -2.67
C ARG A 257 -0.82 28.17 -2.77
N ILE A 258 -0.88 28.78 -3.94
CA ILE A 258 -1.79 29.90 -4.20
C ILE A 258 -3.15 29.32 -4.62
N VAL A 259 -4.21 29.65 -3.91
CA VAL A 259 -5.57 29.21 -4.24
C VAL A 259 -6.13 30.10 -5.34
N SER A 260 -6.58 29.51 -6.45
CA SER A 260 -7.06 30.25 -7.62
C SER A 260 -8.29 31.11 -7.29
N ASN A 261 -8.45 32.23 -8.00
CA ASN A 261 -9.62 33.13 -7.92
C ASN A 261 -9.91 33.70 -6.53
N LYS A 262 -8.92 33.70 -5.63
CA LYS A 262 -9.00 34.38 -4.34
C LYS A 262 -7.85 35.38 -4.25
N THR A 263 -8.16 36.61 -3.86
CA THR A 263 -7.13 37.53 -3.37
C THR A 263 -6.37 36.81 -2.27
N GLU A 264 -5.04 36.85 -2.31
CA GLU A 264 -4.19 36.22 -1.28
C GLU A 264 -4.79 36.54 0.08
N ALA A 265 -5.40 35.55 0.74
CA ALA A 265 -5.59 35.70 2.18
C ALA A 265 -4.18 35.89 2.71
N GLU A 266 -3.94 36.95 3.48
CA GLU A 266 -2.73 37.13 4.27
C GLU A 266 -2.68 36.00 5.30
N ASP A 267 -2.31 34.81 4.83
CA ASP A 267 -2.16 33.64 5.66
C ASP A 267 -0.83 33.78 6.37
N GLU A 268 -0.87 33.70 7.70
CA GLU A 268 0.28 34.00 8.54
C GLU A 268 1.34 32.91 8.47
N LEU A 269 1.01 31.71 7.95
CA LEU A 269 1.94 30.58 7.81
C LEU A 269 2.94 30.80 6.68
N LYS A 270 4.23 30.58 6.96
CA LYS A 270 5.34 30.91 6.04
C LYS A 270 6.28 29.73 5.85
N TYR A 271 6.93 29.71 4.68
CA TYR A 271 8.11 28.86 4.45
C TYR A 271 9.11 29.02 5.59
N GLY A 272 9.65 27.91 6.11
CA GLY A 272 10.62 27.96 7.21
C GLY A 272 10.04 27.73 8.60
N ASP A 273 8.71 27.81 8.75
CA ASP A 273 8.05 27.54 10.03
C ASP A 273 8.18 26.06 10.41
N ILE A 274 8.44 25.82 11.69
CA ILE A 274 8.37 24.48 12.29
C ILE A 274 7.04 24.35 13.02
N ILE A 275 6.19 23.41 12.63
CA ILE A 275 4.88 23.21 13.25
C ILE A 275 5.01 22.48 14.59
N LEU A 276 4.40 23.02 15.64
CA LEU A 276 4.34 22.43 16.98
C LEU A 276 2.98 21.79 17.27
N SER A 277 1.89 22.44 16.87
CA SER A 277 0.53 21.93 17.07
C SER A 277 -0.43 22.45 16.00
N ILE A 278 -1.50 21.70 15.76
CA ILE A 278 -2.62 22.05 14.89
C ILE A 278 -3.92 21.79 15.66
N ASP A 279 -4.79 22.79 15.74
CA ASP A 279 -6.09 22.74 16.43
C ASP A 279 -5.97 22.21 17.87
N GLY A 280 -4.97 22.70 18.60
CA GLY A 280 -4.72 22.35 20.01
C GLY A 280 -4.08 20.97 20.23
N LYS A 281 -3.84 20.18 19.19
CA LYS A 281 -3.10 18.90 19.28
C LYS A 281 -1.65 19.06 18.86
N SER A 282 -0.71 18.61 19.70
CA SER A 282 0.71 18.60 19.32
C SER A 282 0.95 17.71 18.09
N ILE A 283 1.91 18.11 17.27
CA ILE A 283 2.34 17.33 16.10
C ILE A 283 2.81 15.93 16.49
N GLU A 284 3.51 15.80 17.61
CA GLU A 284 3.92 14.50 18.16
C GLU A 284 2.70 13.60 18.42
N ASN A 285 1.67 14.13 19.09
CA ASN A 285 0.45 13.36 19.38
C ASN A 285 -0.30 12.99 18.09
N LEU A 286 -0.37 13.91 17.11
CA LEU A 286 -1.00 13.63 15.82
C LEU A 286 -0.25 12.56 15.02
N ILE A 287 1.09 12.62 14.99
CA ILE A 287 1.91 11.61 14.32
C ILE A 287 1.75 10.25 15.01
N ASN A 288 1.77 10.20 16.34
CA ASN A 288 1.56 8.97 17.10
C ASN A 288 0.16 8.40 16.86
N GLU A 289 -0.88 9.24 16.86
CA GLU A 289 -2.26 8.86 16.57
C GLU A 289 -2.38 8.30 15.14
N TYR A 290 -1.85 9.01 14.14
CA TYR A 290 -1.99 8.66 12.73
C TYR A 290 -1.15 7.43 12.35
N SER A 291 -0.02 7.23 13.01
CA SER A 291 0.83 6.05 12.82
C SER A 291 0.13 4.72 13.11
N LEU A 292 -0.96 4.72 13.91
CA LEU A 292 -1.73 3.52 14.22
C LEU A 292 -2.64 3.05 13.07
N PHE A 293 -2.86 3.89 12.05
CA PHE A 293 -3.77 3.58 10.95
C PHE A 293 -3.23 4.02 9.57
N LYS A 294 -1.92 4.28 9.48
CA LYS A 294 -1.23 4.64 8.24
C LYS A 294 -0.12 3.65 7.94
N SER A 295 -0.32 2.87 6.87
CA SER A 295 0.69 1.93 6.37
C SER A 295 1.83 2.66 5.67
N GLY A 296 2.97 2.00 5.57
CA GLY A 296 4.13 2.49 4.83
C GLY A 296 5.25 1.48 4.91
N SER A 297 6.00 1.36 3.81
CA SER A 297 7.11 0.40 3.72
C SER A 297 8.34 0.81 4.51
N ASN A 298 8.52 2.11 4.69
CA ASN A 298 9.49 2.68 5.61
C ASN A 298 8.90 3.92 6.30
N ASN A 299 9.61 4.43 7.31
CA ASN A 299 9.13 5.57 8.10
C ASN A 299 8.95 6.84 7.27
N ASP A 300 9.84 7.11 6.31
CA ASP A 300 9.76 8.32 5.47
C ASP A 300 8.49 8.27 4.58
N SER A 301 8.16 7.11 4.00
CA SER A 301 6.94 6.91 3.22
C SER A 301 5.66 6.95 4.05
N LYS A 302 5.69 6.40 5.26
CA LYS A 302 4.59 6.50 6.22
C LYS A 302 4.34 7.96 6.61
N ASN A 303 5.42 8.68 6.94
CA ASN A 303 5.36 10.09 7.29
C ASN A 303 4.80 10.93 6.14
N LYS A 304 5.19 10.66 4.89
CA LYS A 304 4.60 11.28 3.69
C LYS A 304 3.07 11.22 3.69
N LEU A 305 2.47 10.08 4.02
CA LEU A 305 1.01 9.93 4.09
C LEU A 305 0.41 10.69 5.29
N ILE A 306 1.07 10.64 6.45
CA ILE A 306 0.66 11.40 7.65
C ILE A 306 0.64 12.91 7.35
N LEU A 307 1.66 13.43 6.68
CA LEU A 307 1.77 14.86 6.34
C LEU A 307 0.60 15.35 5.48
N VAL A 308 0.10 14.53 4.55
CA VAL A 308 -1.07 14.87 3.73
C VAL A 308 -2.34 15.01 4.59
N ASP A 309 -2.47 14.18 5.62
CA ASP A 309 -3.62 14.20 6.52
C ASP A 309 -3.54 15.29 7.59
N LEU A 310 -2.33 15.71 7.99
CA LEU A 310 -2.15 16.86 8.88
C LEU A 310 -2.66 18.18 8.29
N LEU A 311 -2.76 18.27 6.95
CA LEU A 311 -3.33 19.44 6.28
C LEU A 311 -4.85 19.53 6.46
N ARG A 312 -5.53 18.43 6.83
CA ARG A 312 -6.98 18.33 6.85
C ARG A 312 -7.60 18.83 8.15
N GLY A 313 -8.84 19.28 8.06
CA GLY A 313 -9.68 19.58 9.20
C GLY A 313 -11.09 19.99 8.79
N TRP A 314 -12.00 20.01 9.77
CA TRP A 314 -13.40 20.40 9.57
C TRP A 314 -13.62 21.92 9.65
N ASN A 315 -12.76 22.62 10.39
CA ASN A 315 -12.86 24.06 10.64
C ASN A 315 -12.31 24.87 9.46
N ASP A 316 -12.95 26.00 9.16
CA ASP A 316 -12.49 26.97 8.14
C ASP A 316 -11.16 27.62 8.51
N ILE A 317 -10.87 27.74 9.81
CA ILE A 317 -9.63 28.30 10.34
C ILE A 317 -8.96 27.23 11.18
N ALA A 318 -7.68 26.98 10.89
CA ALA A 318 -6.79 26.18 11.72
C ALA A 318 -6.06 27.08 12.71
N GLU A 319 -6.00 26.67 13.97
CA GLU A 319 -5.11 27.28 14.95
C GLU A 319 -3.79 26.53 14.96
N ILE A 320 -2.71 27.19 14.55
CA ILE A 320 -1.41 26.54 14.37
C ILE A 320 -0.38 27.21 15.28
N GLU A 321 0.32 26.43 16.09
CA GLU A 321 1.49 26.92 16.82
C GLU A 321 2.76 26.55 16.06
N VAL A 322 3.64 27.52 15.84
CA VAL A 322 4.90 27.33 15.10
C VAL A 322 6.11 27.88 15.85
N ILE A 323 7.31 27.42 15.46
CA ILE A 323 8.56 28.12 15.73
C ILE A 323 8.99 28.87 14.47
N ARG A 324 9.11 30.19 14.58
CA ARG A 324 9.65 31.10 13.57
C ARG A 324 10.72 31.98 14.23
N ASP A 325 11.90 32.08 13.64
CA ASP A 325 13.02 32.87 14.19
C ASP A 325 13.31 32.58 15.68
N ASN A 326 13.26 31.29 16.04
CA ASN A 326 13.42 30.77 17.40
C ASN A 326 12.36 31.24 18.42
N GLN A 327 11.26 31.83 17.97
CA GLN A 327 10.14 32.25 18.80
C GLN A 327 8.90 31.41 18.50
N LYS A 328 8.12 31.11 19.54
CA LYS A 328 6.81 30.48 19.39
C LYS A 328 5.78 31.51 18.94
N GLN A 329 4.99 31.18 17.94
CA GLN A 329 3.90 32.02 17.43
C GLN A 329 2.62 31.19 17.32
N LYS A 330 1.48 31.81 17.61
CA LYS A 330 0.15 31.26 17.36
C LYS A 330 -0.42 31.92 16.12
N LEU A 331 -0.83 31.13 15.15
CA LEU A 331 -1.29 31.59 13.85
C LEU A 331 -2.72 31.13 13.60
N LYS A 332 -3.47 31.92 12.83
CA LYS A 332 -4.78 31.54 12.30
C LYS A 332 -4.69 31.40 10.79
N VAL A 333 -4.87 30.19 10.31
CA VAL A 333 -4.54 29.78 8.93
C VAL A 333 -5.78 29.23 8.26
N LYS A 334 -6.13 29.74 7.07
CA LYS A 334 -7.40 29.37 6.42
C LYS A 334 -7.30 28.00 5.75
N ARG A 335 -8.29 27.14 6.00
CA ARG A 335 -8.51 25.90 5.24
C ARG A 335 -9.53 26.14 4.12
N TYR A 336 -9.44 25.31 3.08
CA TYR A 336 -10.28 25.41 1.89
C TYR A 336 -10.91 24.06 1.58
N ALA A 337 -12.22 24.06 1.33
CA ALA A 337 -12.91 22.92 0.71
C ALA A 337 -12.57 22.88 -0.79
N ASP A 338 -12.17 21.72 -1.28
CA ASP A 338 -11.84 21.45 -2.69
C ASP A 338 -11.08 22.58 -3.43
N PRO A 339 -9.95 23.08 -2.90
CA PRO A 339 -9.24 24.19 -3.52
C PRO A 339 -8.61 23.78 -4.86
N THR A 340 -8.76 24.65 -5.85
CA THR A 340 -7.89 24.67 -7.03
C THR A 340 -6.69 25.55 -6.74
N PHE A 341 -5.51 25.12 -7.19
CA PHE A 341 -4.27 25.85 -6.95
C PHE A 341 -3.67 26.34 -8.27
N GLU A 342 -3.13 27.56 -8.24
CA GLU A 342 -2.42 28.12 -9.38
C GLU A 342 -1.12 27.37 -9.64
N ALA A 343 -0.73 27.30 -10.92
CA ALA A 343 0.61 26.88 -11.27
C ALA A 343 1.62 27.95 -10.81
N PHE A 344 2.81 27.52 -10.38
CA PHE A 344 3.88 28.46 -10.06
C PHE A 344 4.21 29.33 -11.29
N LYS A 345 4.27 30.66 -11.09
CA LYS A 345 4.54 31.63 -12.16
C LYS A 345 5.91 31.43 -12.79
N GLU A 346 6.91 31.15 -11.96
CA GLU A 346 8.26 30.79 -12.41
C GLU A 346 8.46 29.29 -12.27
N GLN A 347 8.88 28.68 -13.38
CA GLN A 347 9.18 27.26 -13.44
C GLN A 347 10.70 27.10 -13.60
N PRO A 348 11.37 26.33 -12.72
CA PRO A 348 12.75 25.94 -12.92
C PRO A 348 13.01 25.43 -14.34
N LYS A 349 14.20 25.76 -14.88
CA LYS A 349 14.66 25.26 -16.17
C LYS A 349 14.64 23.73 -16.18
N THR A 350 14.26 23.15 -17.31
CA THR A 350 14.23 21.69 -17.52
C THR A 350 15.63 21.08 -17.36
N TRP A 351 16.65 21.80 -17.81
CA TRP A 351 18.07 21.45 -17.63
C TRP A 351 18.96 22.68 -17.53
N GLU A 352 20.15 22.52 -16.95
CA GLU A 352 21.15 23.57 -16.82
C GLU A 352 22.58 23.02 -16.83
N VAL A 353 23.54 23.89 -17.18
CA VAL A 353 24.97 23.62 -17.08
C VAL A 353 25.42 24.17 -15.73
N ILE A 354 25.88 23.30 -14.83
CA ILE A 354 26.35 23.71 -13.51
C ILE A 354 27.76 24.31 -13.62
N ASN A 355 28.62 23.68 -14.43
CA ASN A 355 29.95 24.16 -14.80
C ASN A 355 30.42 23.42 -16.07
N ASP A 356 31.67 23.61 -16.47
CA ASP A 356 32.24 23.03 -17.70
C ASP A 356 32.32 21.49 -17.72
N ASP A 357 31.98 20.82 -16.61
CA ASP A 357 32.12 19.38 -16.41
C ASP A 357 30.84 18.67 -15.92
N ILE A 358 29.80 19.44 -15.55
CA ILE A 358 28.58 18.91 -14.93
C ILE A 358 27.33 19.50 -15.60
N GLY A 359 26.51 18.62 -16.18
CA GLY A 359 25.14 18.92 -16.61
C GLY A 359 24.10 18.48 -15.57
N PHE A 360 22.99 19.21 -15.47
CA PHE A 360 21.86 18.85 -14.60
C PHE A 360 20.54 18.83 -15.37
N ILE A 361 19.75 17.77 -15.22
CA ILE A 361 18.47 17.58 -15.91
C ILE A 361 17.39 17.19 -14.90
N ARG A 362 16.25 17.88 -14.93
CA ARG A 362 15.09 17.60 -14.07
C ARG A 362 14.08 16.73 -14.82
N LEU A 363 13.98 15.45 -14.51
CA LEU A 363 13.16 14.52 -15.31
C LEU A 363 11.67 14.86 -15.27
N ALA A 364 11.16 15.30 -14.11
CA ALA A 364 9.75 15.67 -13.92
C ALA A 364 9.29 16.86 -14.77
N ARG A 365 10.22 17.63 -15.32
CA ARG A 365 9.97 18.87 -16.07
C ARG A 365 10.43 18.79 -17.51
N THR A 366 11.15 17.73 -17.88
CA THR A 366 11.83 17.63 -19.18
C THR A 366 11.09 16.63 -20.07
N ASN A 367 10.56 17.09 -21.20
CA ASN A 367 10.03 16.20 -22.23
C ASN A 367 11.17 15.55 -23.04
N ALA A 368 10.84 14.56 -23.88
CA ALA A 368 11.82 13.83 -24.69
C ALA A 368 12.65 14.70 -25.64
N GLU A 369 12.06 15.76 -26.23
CA GLU A 369 12.77 16.65 -27.13
C GLU A 369 13.83 17.48 -26.39
N ASP A 370 13.44 18.08 -25.28
CA ASP A 370 14.33 18.88 -24.46
C ASP A 370 15.39 18.03 -23.77
N PHE A 371 15.07 16.78 -23.43
CA PHE A 371 16.04 15.80 -22.95
C PHE A 371 17.12 15.52 -24.00
N LYS A 372 16.73 15.27 -25.26
CA LYS A 372 17.68 15.07 -26.36
C LYS A 372 18.54 16.31 -26.61
N LYS A 373 17.95 17.52 -26.52
CA LYS A 373 18.70 18.79 -26.63
C LYS A 373 19.71 18.94 -25.49
N ALA A 374 19.30 18.65 -24.26
CA ALA A 374 20.15 18.68 -23.07
C ALA A 374 21.34 17.73 -23.25
N LEU A 375 21.07 16.46 -23.60
CA LEU A 375 22.11 15.46 -23.80
C LEU A 375 23.06 15.82 -24.94
N LYS A 376 22.57 16.36 -26.07
CA LYS A 376 23.46 16.83 -27.14
C LYS A 376 24.44 17.91 -26.66
N LYS A 377 23.99 18.80 -25.78
CA LYS A 377 24.85 19.86 -25.20
C LYS A 377 25.78 19.33 -24.11
N MET A 378 25.32 18.36 -23.32
CA MET A 378 26.01 17.81 -22.15
C MET A 378 26.88 16.59 -22.46
N ASN A 379 26.84 16.03 -23.67
CA ASN A 379 27.61 14.83 -24.02
C ASN A 379 29.14 15.02 -23.94
N LYS A 380 29.60 16.28 -23.87
CA LYS A 380 31.00 16.64 -23.68
C LYS A 380 31.44 16.70 -22.21
N PHE A 381 30.48 16.67 -21.28
CA PHE A 381 30.75 16.73 -19.84
C PHE A 381 31.07 15.34 -19.31
N ASN A 382 31.91 15.26 -18.27
CA ASN A 382 32.21 13.97 -17.63
C ASN A 382 31.07 13.50 -16.72
N HIS A 383 30.19 14.41 -16.29
CA HIS A 383 29.12 14.12 -15.36
C HIS A 383 27.76 14.70 -15.80
N ILE A 384 26.72 13.89 -15.67
CA ILE A 384 25.32 14.32 -15.80
C ILE A 384 24.60 13.92 -14.53
N ILE A 385 23.95 14.88 -13.89
CA ILE A 385 23.08 14.68 -12.75
C ILE A 385 21.62 14.67 -13.27
N LEU A 386 20.86 13.61 -12.96
CA LEU A 386 19.42 13.53 -13.22
C LEU A 386 18.66 13.64 -11.89
N ASP A 387 17.73 14.59 -11.81
CA ASP A 387 16.83 14.71 -10.67
C ASP A 387 15.61 13.80 -10.87
N MET A 388 15.53 12.72 -10.08
CA MET A 388 14.43 11.75 -10.12
C MET A 388 13.41 11.95 -8.99
N ARG A 389 13.68 12.82 -8.01
CA ARG A 389 12.88 13.00 -6.78
C ARG A 389 11.41 13.34 -7.05
N TYR A 390 11.13 13.99 -8.19
CA TYR A 390 9.77 14.44 -8.56
C TYR A 390 9.13 13.63 -9.69
N GLY A 391 9.69 12.44 -10.00
CA GLY A 391 9.23 11.60 -11.11
C GLY A 391 9.78 12.03 -12.46
N LYS A 392 9.09 11.65 -13.54
CA LYS A 392 9.48 11.95 -14.92
C LYS A 392 8.30 12.34 -15.79
N ASP A 393 8.56 13.10 -16.85
CA ASP A 393 7.61 13.28 -17.93
C ASP A 393 7.30 11.93 -18.62
N VAL A 394 6.05 11.78 -19.10
CA VAL A 394 5.57 10.53 -19.72
C VAL A 394 6.29 10.22 -21.04
N SER A 395 6.76 11.24 -21.76
CA SER A 395 7.48 11.07 -23.03
C SER A 395 8.90 10.51 -22.87
N LEU A 396 9.45 10.51 -21.65
CA LEU A 396 10.74 9.92 -21.34
C LEU A 396 10.60 8.40 -21.18
N THR A 397 10.82 7.65 -22.25
CA THR A 397 10.62 6.19 -22.26
C THR A 397 11.90 5.41 -21.95
N TYR A 398 11.78 4.11 -21.69
CA TYR A 398 12.94 3.23 -21.50
C TYR A 398 13.84 3.20 -22.74
N GLU A 399 13.24 3.20 -23.94
CA GLU A 399 13.96 3.21 -25.22
C GLU A 399 14.86 4.44 -25.35
N LEU A 400 14.41 5.59 -24.84
CA LEU A 400 15.20 6.81 -24.83
C LEU A 400 16.39 6.68 -23.87
N PHE A 401 16.20 6.14 -22.67
CA PHE A 401 17.30 6.01 -21.71
C PHE A 401 18.33 4.96 -22.15
N GLU A 402 17.87 3.80 -22.64
CA GLU A 402 18.78 2.73 -23.06
C GLU A 402 19.66 3.14 -24.26
N GLU A 403 19.11 3.93 -25.20
CA GLU A 403 19.84 4.40 -26.38
C GLU A 403 21.06 5.24 -25.98
N TYR A 404 20.98 5.98 -24.86
CA TYR A 404 22.06 6.86 -24.42
C TYR A 404 22.99 6.22 -23.39
N PHE A 405 22.44 5.44 -22.45
CA PHE A 405 23.17 5.02 -21.25
C PHE A 405 23.46 3.52 -21.19
N SER A 406 22.74 2.66 -21.92
CA SER A 406 22.95 1.22 -21.85
C SER A 406 24.17 0.76 -22.67
N ALA A 407 24.83 -0.28 -22.19
CA ALA A 407 25.92 -0.96 -22.91
C ALA A 407 25.57 -2.39 -23.35
N ASP A 408 24.56 -2.99 -22.72
CA ASP A 408 24.07 -4.34 -23.03
C ASP A 408 22.60 -4.46 -22.62
N ARG A 409 21.93 -5.50 -23.13
CA ARG A 409 20.57 -5.86 -22.72
C ARG A 409 20.62 -6.68 -21.42
N LYS A 410 20.03 -6.16 -20.35
CA LYS A 410 20.01 -6.80 -19.03
C LYS A 410 18.59 -6.92 -18.49
N GLN A 411 18.35 -7.99 -17.75
CA GLN A 411 17.22 -8.07 -16.84
C GLN A 411 17.48 -7.13 -15.66
N PHE A 412 16.46 -6.50 -15.09
CA PHE A 412 16.59 -5.63 -13.91
C PHE A 412 15.57 -5.92 -12.80
N MET A 413 14.54 -6.73 -13.06
CA MET A 413 13.56 -7.13 -12.04
C MET A 413 12.94 -8.50 -12.37
N ASN A 414 12.38 -9.15 -11.36
CA ASN A 414 11.47 -10.28 -11.55
C ASN A 414 10.03 -9.79 -11.38
N TYR A 415 9.12 -10.24 -12.25
CA TYR A 415 7.73 -9.77 -12.30
C TYR A 415 6.75 -10.94 -12.31
N GLN A 416 5.86 -10.99 -11.32
CA GLN A 416 4.89 -12.07 -11.20
C GLN A 416 3.48 -11.51 -10.95
N ILE A 417 2.50 -12.07 -11.65
CA ILE A 417 1.08 -11.73 -11.49
C ILE A 417 0.36 -12.84 -10.76
N VAL A 418 -0.76 -12.51 -10.14
CA VAL A 418 -1.68 -13.53 -9.62
C VAL A 418 -2.28 -14.33 -10.80
N SER A 419 -2.39 -15.64 -10.62
CA SER A 419 -3.04 -16.53 -11.57
C SER A 419 -4.53 -16.20 -11.68
N LYS A 420 -5.03 -16.21 -12.92
CA LYS A 420 -6.46 -16.01 -13.19
C LYS A 420 -7.31 -17.25 -12.85
N GLU A 421 -6.68 -18.42 -12.79
CA GLU A 421 -7.37 -19.68 -12.49
C GLU A 421 -7.34 -20.02 -11.00
N ILE A 422 -6.31 -19.56 -10.29
CA ILE A 422 -6.06 -19.91 -8.89
C ILE A 422 -5.64 -18.64 -8.14
N PRO A 423 -6.57 -17.95 -7.44
CA PRO A 423 -6.22 -16.87 -6.55
C PRO A 423 -5.13 -17.30 -5.54
N SER A 424 -4.31 -16.37 -5.05
CA SER A 424 -3.12 -16.60 -4.19
C SER A 424 -1.88 -17.16 -4.90
N ARG A 425 -2.01 -17.75 -6.09
CA ARG A 425 -0.85 -18.26 -6.85
C ARG A 425 -0.22 -17.16 -7.69
N PHE A 426 1.01 -16.76 -7.40
CA PHE A 426 1.78 -15.85 -8.25
C PHE A 426 2.61 -16.63 -9.28
N VAL A 427 2.58 -16.19 -10.53
CA VAL A 427 3.24 -16.87 -11.66
C VAL A 427 4.13 -15.91 -12.44
N ASP A 428 5.26 -16.44 -12.91
CA ASP A 428 6.16 -15.72 -13.81
C ASP A 428 5.48 -15.47 -15.14
N VAL A 429 5.64 -14.25 -15.65
CA VAL A 429 5.24 -13.90 -17.00
C VAL A 429 6.50 -13.55 -17.79
N SER A 430 6.91 -14.41 -18.71
CA SER A 430 8.22 -14.34 -19.37
C SER A 430 8.46 -13.04 -20.14
N ASN A 431 7.41 -12.45 -20.72
CA ASN A 431 7.49 -11.16 -21.44
C ASN A 431 7.43 -9.93 -20.51
N LEU A 432 7.21 -10.09 -19.21
CA LEU A 432 7.14 -8.99 -18.23
C LEU A 432 8.34 -8.95 -17.27
N GLN A 433 9.32 -9.84 -17.41
CA GLN A 433 10.52 -9.94 -16.55
C GLN A 433 11.49 -8.75 -16.62
N GLY A 434 11.04 -7.54 -16.98
CA GLY A 434 11.79 -6.29 -16.91
C GLY A 434 13.19 -6.36 -17.54
N TYR A 435 13.26 -6.21 -18.86
CA TYR A 435 14.52 -6.07 -19.58
C TYR A 435 14.68 -4.65 -20.11
N VAL A 436 15.90 -4.14 -20.04
CA VAL A 436 16.29 -2.85 -20.63
C VAL A 436 17.64 -2.99 -21.30
N GLY A 437 17.92 -2.14 -22.29
CA GLY A 437 19.23 -2.11 -22.91
C GLY A 437 19.26 -2.78 -24.27
N LYS A 438 20.24 -2.34 -25.07
CA LYS A 438 20.59 -2.93 -26.36
C LYS A 438 22.10 -3.14 -26.39
N LYS A 439 22.55 -4.16 -27.12
CA LYS A 439 23.98 -4.46 -27.28
C LYS A 439 24.63 -3.45 -28.22
N HIS A 440 24.97 -2.27 -27.71
CA HIS A 440 25.68 -1.20 -28.40
C HIS A 440 26.58 -0.42 -27.43
N GLN A 441 27.51 0.38 -27.95
CA GLN A 441 28.22 1.32 -27.09
C GLN A 441 27.26 2.43 -26.62
N PRO A 442 27.27 2.81 -25.32
CA PRO A 442 26.45 3.91 -24.84
C PRO A 442 26.90 5.22 -25.51
N LYS A 443 25.94 6.08 -25.89
CA LYS A 443 26.24 7.39 -26.48
C LYS A 443 26.92 8.32 -25.49
N TYR A 444 26.57 8.19 -24.21
CA TYR A 444 27.20 8.92 -23.11
C TYR A 444 28.06 7.97 -22.29
N LYS A 445 29.35 8.31 -22.15
CA LYS A 445 30.34 7.47 -21.45
C LYS A 445 30.72 8.00 -20.07
N GLY A 446 30.33 9.22 -19.74
CA GLY A 446 30.59 9.84 -18.44
C GLY A 446 29.79 9.19 -17.32
N LYS A 447 29.92 9.74 -16.11
CA LYS A 447 29.17 9.28 -14.94
C LYS A 447 27.76 9.86 -14.94
N LEU A 448 26.79 9.02 -14.62
CA LEU A 448 25.39 9.39 -14.41
C LEU A 448 25.11 9.39 -12.91
N ILE A 449 24.71 10.53 -12.36
CA ILE A 449 24.40 10.67 -10.94
C ILE A 449 22.89 10.91 -10.80
N LEU A 450 22.20 10.08 -10.03
CA LEU A 450 20.75 10.13 -9.87
C LEU A 450 20.39 10.64 -8.48
N LEU A 451 19.57 11.68 -8.40
CA LEU A 451 19.09 12.20 -7.11
C LEU A 451 17.86 11.42 -6.67
N THR A 452 17.90 10.85 -5.45
CA THR A 452 16.84 9.98 -4.93
C THR A 452 16.25 10.46 -3.59
N ASP A 453 14.97 10.16 -3.38
CA ASP A 453 14.32 10.31 -2.08
C ASP A 453 13.08 9.40 -1.96
N TYR A 454 12.40 9.48 -0.81
CA TYR A 454 11.21 8.70 -0.48
C TYR A 454 9.95 9.05 -1.31
N TYR A 455 9.99 10.07 -2.17
CA TYR A 455 8.91 10.34 -3.12
C TYR A 455 8.98 9.41 -4.34
N ILE A 456 10.15 8.85 -4.64
CA ILE A 456 10.30 7.83 -5.68
C ILE A 456 9.61 6.54 -5.20
N GLN A 457 8.56 6.14 -5.91
CA GLN A 457 7.72 4.98 -5.59
C GLN A 457 7.23 4.33 -6.89
N SER A 458 6.89 3.04 -6.86
CA SER A 458 6.22 2.34 -7.97
C SER A 458 7.01 2.45 -9.26
N ALA A 459 6.40 2.95 -10.35
CA ALA A 459 7.07 3.15 -11.64
C ALA A 459 8.38 3.97 -11.55
N GLY A 460 8.53 4.85 -10.54
CA GLY A 460 9.79 5.53 -10.26
C GLY A 460 10.90 4.60 -9.76
N GLU A 461 10.56 3.62 -8.92
CA GLU A 461 11.49 2.57 -8.50
C GLU A 461 11.80 1.60 -9.64
N THR A 462 10.81 1.23 -10.48
CA THR A 462 11.05 0.43 -11.69
C THR A 462 12.08 1.10 -12.60
N LEU A 463 11.94 2.41 -12.79
CA LEU A 463 12.88 3.19 -13.59
C LEU A 463 14.27 3.24 -12.95
N LEU A 464 14.34 3.41 -11.63
CA LEU A 464 15.60 3.43 -10.91
C LEU A 464 16.34 2.08 -10.97
N MET A 465 15.60 0.96 -10.85
CA MET A 465 16.14 -0.40 -11.05
C MET A 465 16.71 -0.57 -12.47
N ALA A 466 16.01 -0.07 -13.49
CA ALA A 466 16.52 -0.09 -14.85
C ALA A 466 17.80 0.74 -15.00
N PHE A 467 17.88 1.93 -14.41
CA PHE A 467 19.10 2.73 -14.41
C PHE A 467 20.27 2.02 -13.70
N GLN A 468 20.04 1.32 -12.59
CA GLN A 468 21.08 0.54 -11.91
C GLN A 468 21.70 -0.56 -12.78
N SER A 469 21.02 -0.98 -13.85
CA SER A 469 21.58 -1.93 -14.82
C SER A 469 22.61 -1.31 -15.79
N PHE A 470 22.61 0.02 -15.93
CA PHE A 470 23.50 0.76 -16.82
C PHE A 470 24.90 0.99 -16.19
N PRO A 471 25.95 1.13 -17.01
CA PRO A 471 27.29 1.46 -16.51
C PRO A 471 27.36 2.87 -15.91
N ASN A 472 28.30 3.07 -14.98
CA ASN A 472 28.68 4.38 -14.42
C ASN A 472 27.52 5.16 -13.76
N VAL A 473 26.56 4.46 -13.16
CA VAL A 473 25.46 5.07 -12.41
C VAL A 473 25.82 5.18 -10.92
N THR A 474 25.45 6.29 -10.29
CA THR A 474 25.57 6.48 -8.83
C THR A 474 24.34 7.20 -8.28
N LEU A 475 23.76 6.66 -7.21
CA LEU A 475 22.59 7.19 -6.53
C LEU A 475 23.01 8.07 -5.35
N VAL A 476 22.48 9.29 -5.26
CA VAL A 476 22.78 10.26 -4.20
C VAL A 476 21.48 10.77 -3.61
N GLY A 477 21.30 10.67 -2.31
CA GLY A 477 20.07 11.12 -1.65
C GLY A 477 19.66 10.23 -0.51
N SER A 478 18.36 9.93 -0.42
CA SER A 478 17.81 9.05 0.61
C SER A 478 17.11 7.83 -0.01
N PRO A 479 16.80 6.79 0.79
CA PRO A 479 16.08 5.62 0.30
C PRO A 479 14.76 6.00 -0.36
N THR A 480 14.39 5.26 -1.40
CA THR A 480 13.09 5.40 -2.06
C THR A 480 11.94 4.90 -1.18
N SER A 481 10.70 4.97 -1.68
CA SER A 481 9.53 4.63 -0.89
C SER A 481 9.46 3.16 -0.47
N GLY A 482 10.16 2.27 -1.18
CA GLY A 482 10.18 0.84 -0.92
C GLY A 482 8.84 0.22 -1.23
N THR A 483 8.23 0.56 -2.35
CA THR A 483 6.99 -0.06 -2.78
C THR A 483 6.87 -0.03 -4.29
N ASN A 484 6.96 -1.20 -4.89
CA ASN A 484 6.75 -1.41 -6.32
C ASN A 484 5.75 -2.55 -6.58
N GLY A 485 5.21 -2.58 -7.80
CA GLY A 485 4.13 -3.45 -8.23
C GLY A 485 2.83 -2.67 -8.48
N GLU A 486 2.04 -3.14 -9.44
CA GLU A 486 0.74 -2.57 -9.75
C GLU A 486 -0.19 -2.72 -8.57
N ALA A 487 -0.94 -1.66 -8.32
CA ALA A 487 -1.81 -1.57 -7.17
C ALA A 487 -3.28 -1.60 -7.62
N THR A 488 -4.08 -2.39 -6.92
CA THR A 488 -5.50 -2.58 -7.22
C THR A 488 -6.36 -1.88 -6.17
N LEU A 489 -7.59 -1.49 -6.56
CA LEU A 489 -8.53 -0.73 -5.75
C LEU A 489 -9.72 -1.63 -5.38
N ILE A 490 -10.11 -1.59 -4.10
CA ILE A 490 -11.24 -2.34 -3.56
C ILE A 490 -12.20 -1.37 -2.87
N THR A 491 -13.49 -1.51 -3.16
CA THR A 491 -14.56 -0.71 -2.56
C THR A 491 -15.17 -1.43 -1.37
N LEU A 492 -15.29 -0.72 -0.25
CA LEU A 492 -15.85 -1.23 1.00
C LEU A 492 -17.25 -0.67 1.26
N PRO A 493 -18.09 -1.38 2.02
CA PRO A 493 -19.30 -0.82 2.61
C PRO A 493 -19.03 0.54 3.27
N GLY A 494 -19.91 1.50 3.04
CA GLY A 494 -19.72 2.89 3.45
C GLY A 494 -18.88 3.72 2.48
N GLY A 495 -18.60 3.23 1.26
CA GLY A 495 -18.03 4.02 0.16
C GLY A 495 -16.52 4.30 0.21
N PHE A 496 -15.81 3.84 1.26
CA PHE A 496 -14.35 3.94 1.31
C PHE A 496 -13.70 3.00 0.30
N GLN A 497 -12.62 3.46 -0.33
CA GLN A 497 -11.86 2.65 -1.26
C GLN A 497 -10.41 2.58 -0.81
N PHE A 498 -9.92 1.35 -0.61
CA PHE A 498 -8.52 1.11 -0.29
C PHE A 498 -7.78 0.53 -1.47
N ARG A 499 -6.50 0.86 -1.53
CA ARG A 499 -5.57 0.31 -2.51
C ARG A 499 -4.63 -0.66 -1.82
N MET A 500 -4.14 -1.67 -2.54
CA MET A 500 -3.03 -2.54 -2.10
C MET A 500 -2.17 -2.97 -3.30
N THR A 501 -0.92 -3.35 -3.05
CA THR A 501 -0.07 -3.98 -4.08
C THR A 501 -0.66 -5.33 -4.52
N SER A 502 -0.64 -5.62 -5.82
CA SER A 502 -1.25 -6.82 -6.41
C SER A 502 -0.36 -7.56 -7.42
N VAL A 503 0.82 -7.00 -7.70
CA VAL A 503 1.87 -7.63 -8.51
C VAL A 503 3.10 -7.80 -7.63
N MET A 504 3.70 -8.97 -7.75
CA MET A 504 4.89 -9.34 -7.00
C MET A 504 6.12 -8.97 -7.83
N ILE A 505 6.81 -7.91 -7.39
CA ILE A 505 8.10 -7.51 -7.95
C ILE A 505 9.21 -7.85 -6.95
N HIS A 506 10.24 -8.52 -7.44
CA HIS A 506 11.47 -8.77 -6.70
C HIS A 506 12.67 -8.16 -7.42
N TYR A 507 13.66 -7.73 -6.65
CA TYR A 507 15.00 -7.48 -7.17
C TYR A 507 15.61 -8.81 -7.69
N LEU A 508 16.67 -8.73 -8.48
CA LEU A 508 17.29 -9.92 -9.08
C LEU A 508 17.93 -10.87 -8.05
N ASP A 509 18.26 -10.37 -6.85
CA ASP A 509 18.74 -11.17 -5.72
C ASP A 509 17.60 -11.87 -4.96
N GLY A 510 16.35 -11.72 -5.41
CA GLY A 510 15.16 -12.30 -4.79
C GLY A 510 14.59 -11.49 -3.64
N THR A 511 15.18 -10.34 -3.29
CA THR A 511 14.61 -9.49 -2.23
C THR A 511 13.31 -8.82 -2.70
N PRO A 512 12.27 -8.72 -1.85
CA PRO A 512 11.02 -8.05 -2.21
C PRO A 512 11.22 -6.56 -2.50
N SER A 513 10.54 -6.02 -3.52
CA SER A 513 10.56 -4.58 -3.79
C SER A 513 9.78 -3.73 -2.77
N VAL A 514 9.10 -4.38 -1.82
CA VAL A 514 8.24 -3.73 -0.82
C VAL A 514 8.93 -3.79 0.54
N GLY A 515 9.33 -2.65 1.11
CA GLY A 515 10.02 -2.52 2.40
C GLY A 515 11.03 -1.36 2.45
N ASN A 516 12.32 -1.70 2.41
CA ASN A 516 13.40 -0.75 2.72
C ASN A 516 13.61 0.38 1.70
N GLY A 517 13.10 0.24 0.48
CA GLY A 517 13.45 1.12 -0.63
C GLY A 517 14.82 0.80 -1.21
N ILE A 518 15.03 1.26 -2.44
CA ILE A 518 16.31 1.27 -3.12
C ILE A 518 17.22 2.22 -2.35
N GLN A 519 18.33 1.69 -1.83
CA GLN A 519 19.29 2.48 -1.07
C GLN A 519 20.14 3.34 -2.02
N PRO A 520 20.46 4.59 -1.63
CA PRO A 520 21.43 5.38 -2.37
C PRO A 520 22.85 4.87 -2.12
N ASP A 521 23.74 5.05 -3.10
CA ASP A 521 25.17 4.79 -2.91
C ASP A 521 25.81 5.82 -1.97
N ILE A 522 25.27 7.05 -1.97
CA ILE A 522 25.68 8.15 -1.09
C ILE A 522 24.45 8.69 -0.36
N LEU A 523 24.34 8.33 0.91
CA LEU A 523 23.25 8.80 1.78
C LEU A 523 23.44 10.28 2.14
N VAL A 524 22.44 11.10 1.83
CA VAL A 524 22.30 12.50 2.23
C VAL A 524 20.81 12.84 2.38
N LYS A 525 20.45 13.48 3.50
CA LYS A 525 19.10 13.96 3.79
C LYS A 525 19.16 15.48 4.00
N PRO A 526 18.11 16.23 3.63
CA PRO A 526 18.06 17.66 3.91
C PRO A 526 18.01 17.92 5.42
N THR A 527 18.62 19.02 5.85
CA THR A 527 18.55 19.58 7.20
C THR A 527 17.60 20.78 7.24
N ILE A 528 17.04 21.09 8.42
CA ILE A 528 16.20 22.29 8.56
C ILE A 528 17.01 23.55 8.26
N GLU A 529 18.28 23.58 8.65
CA GLU A 529 19.18 24.70 8.39
C GLU A 529 19.38 24.92 6.89
N ALA A 530 19.70 23.87 6.13
CA ALA A 530 19.85 23.97 4.68
C ALA A 530 18.57 24.43 4.00
N MET A 531 17.41 23.86 4.39
CA MET A 531 16.11 24.29 3.87
C MET A 531 15.85 25.77 4.15
N LYS A 532 16.06 26.25 5.38
CA LYS A 532 15.91 27.69 5.71
C LYS A 532 16.83 28.58 4.85
N ASN A 533 18.03 28.09 4.55
CA ASN A 533 19.01 28.77 3.70
C ASN A 533 18.80 28.54 2.19
N ARG A 534 17.71 27.86 1.78
CA ARG A 534 17.41 27.47 0.39
C ARG A 534 18.55 26.70 -0.30
N LYS A 535 19.22 25.84 0.45
CA LYS A 535 20.28 24.94 -0.04
C LYS A 535 19.73 23.54 -0.29
N ASP A 536 20.02 22.99 -1.45
CA ASP A 536 19.73 21.61 -1.81
C ASP A 536 20.95 20.74 -1.50
N GLU A 537 21.05 20.23 -0.28
CA GLU A 537 22.20 19.41 0.17
C GLU A 537 22.38 18.14 -0.65
N ILE A 538 21.30 17.59 -1.21
CA ILE A 538 21.37 16.41 -2.07
C ILE A 538 22.07 16.76 -3.38
N LEU A 539 21.68 17.86 -4.02
CA LEU A 539 22.34 18.35 -5.24
C LEU A 539 23.78 18.80 -4.97
N GLU A 540 24.04 19.52 -3.87
CA GLU A 540 25.40 19.91 -3.48
C GLU A 540 26.31 18.70 -3.29
N LYS A 541 25.79 17.63 -2.65
CA LYS A 541 26.55 16.39 -2.48
C LYS A 541 26.83 15.67 -3.80
N ALA A 542 25.87 15.67 -4.72
CA ALA A 542 26.07 15.13 -6.06
C ALA A 542 27.15 15.90 -6.84
N ILE A 543 27.16 17.23 -6.73
CA ILE A 543 28.20 18.09 -7.34
C ILE A 543 29.56 17.85 -6.69
N GLU A 544 29.62 17.70 -5.36
CA GLU A 544 30.86 17.35 -4.65
C GLU A 544 31.41 16.00 -5.13
N TYR A 545 30.54 14.99 -5.24
CA TYR A 545 30.91 13.66 -5.69
C TYR A 545 31.41 13.65 -7.13
N ALA A 546 30.76 14.39 -8.03
CA ALA A 546 31.21 14.55 -9.42
C ALA A 546 32.65 15.11 -9.50
N LYS A 547 33.02 16.05 -8.62
CA LYS A 547 34.35 16.69 -8.63
C LYS A 547 35.47 15.81 -8.08
N LYS A 548 35.18 14.73 -7.38
CA LYS A 548 36.23 13.82 -6.85
C LYS A 548 36.86 13.09 -8.04
N LYS A 549 38.14 13.37 -8.31
CA LYS A 549 38.92 12.64 -9.33
C LYS A 549 38.83 11.13 -9.02
N SER A 550 38.44 10.38 -10.05
CA SER A 550 38.37 8.91 -10.02
C SER A 550 39.75 8.30 -9.94
#